data_AF-A0A7V8ZSD0-F1
#
_entry.id   AF-A0A7V8ZSD0-F1
#
_cell.length_a   1.000
_cell.length_b   1.000
_cell.length_c   1.000
_cell.angle_alpha   90.00
_cell.angle_beta   90.00
_cell.angle_gamma   90.00
#
_symmetry.space_group_name_H-M   'P 1'
#
loop_
_entity.id
_entity.type
_entity.pdbx_description
1 polymer ?
#
loop_
_entity_poly.entity_id
_entity_poly.type
_entity_poly.pdbx_seq_one_letter_code
_entity_poly.pdbx_strand_id
1 'polypeptide(L)'
;GWAVSVEYTDDPHPRNCYWDMWGMPMFDIRDAAGILLEVNACRKAFANHYVRINAFDSTLGWETIRLSFIVNRPPNEPGFRLIRQEARGRNIRYTLQPYATDKPKGERYS
;
A
#
# COMPACT_ATOMS: atom_id res chain seq x y z
N GLY A 1 -6.30 6.48 -21.91
CA GLY A 1 -5.08 6.02 -21.21
C GLY A 1 -5.45 5.64 -19.79
N TRP A 2 -4.56 5.01 -19.04
CA TRP A 2 -4.82 4.68 -17.63
C TRP A 2 -4.61 5.90 -16.74
N ALA A 3 -5.44 6.06 -15.71
CA ALA A 3 -5.23 7.04 -14.65
C ALA A 3 -4.23 6.45 -13.64
N VAL A 4 -3.26 7.25 -13.20
CA VAL A 4 -2.19 6.77 -12.31
C VAL A 4 -2.31 7.43 -10.94
N SER A 5 -2.31 6.64 -9.88
CA SER A 5 -2.27 7.12 -8.50
C SER A 5 -1.04 6.59 -7.75
N VAL A 6 -0.58 7.40 -6.79
CA VAL A 6 0.47 7.03 -5.83
C VAL A 6 -0.19 6.89 -4.47
N GLU A 7 0.09 5.79 -3.78
CA GLU A 7 -0.47 5.49 -2.47
C GLU A 7 0.62 4.98 -1.54
N TYR A 8 0.49 5.23 -0.24
CA TYR A 8 1.48 4.83 0.76
C TYR A 8 0.85 4.31 2.04
N THR A 9 1.58 3.49 2.78
CA THR A 9 1.15 3.01 4.10
C THR A 9 2.32 2.55 4.96
N ASP A 10 2.12 2.60 6.27
CA ASP A 10 2.97 1.93 7.26
C ASP A 10 2.28 0.69 7.89
N ASP A 11 1.09 0.30 7.40
CA ASP A 11 0.41 -0.95 7.75
C ASP A 11 0.44 -1.91 6.55
N PRO A 12 1.34 -2.92 6.56
CA PRO A 12 1.54 -3.82 5.43
C PRO A 12 0.52 -4.98 5.44
N HIS A 13 -0.52 -4.94 6.26
CA HIS A 13 -1.51 -6.01 6.34
C HIS A 13 -2.11 -6.29 4.96
N PRO A 14 -2.16 -7.56 4.49
CA PRO A 14 -2.64 -7.88 3.14
C PRO A 14 -4.13 -7.58 2.92
N ARG A 15 -4.89 -7.34 4.00
CA ARG A 15 -6.29 -6.89 3.94
C ARG A 15 -6.45 -5.39 4.18
N ASN A 16 -5.36 -4.64 4.33
CA ASN A 16 -5.37 -3.19 4.26
C ASN A 16 -5.54 -2.77 2.79
N CYS A 17 -6.79 -2.77 2.31
CA CYS A 17 -7.12 -2.49 0.92
C CYS A 17 -6.92 -1.01 0.56
N TYR A 18 -7.18 -0.11 1.51
CA TYR A 18 -7.13 1.34 1.33
C TYR A 18 -5.88 1.92 1.97
N TRP A 19 -4.93 2.32 1.13
CA TRP A 19 -3.73 3.02 1.56
C TRP A 19 -3.99 4.52 1.54
N ASP A 20 -3.12 5.30 2.19
CA ASP A 20 -3.22 6.75 2.15
C ASP A 20 -2.89 7.24 0.73
N MET A 21 -3.75 8.09 0.17
CA MET A 21 -3.54 8.66 -1.16
C MET A 21 -2.50 9.78 -1.11
N TRP A 22 -1.50 9.72 -2.00
CA TRP A 22 -0.63 10.85 -2.26
C TRP A 22 -1.27 11.75 -3.32
N GLY A 23 -2.00 12.76 -2.85
CA GLY A 23 -2.73 13.67 -3.73
C GLY A 23 -3.87 13.00 -4.50
N MET A 24 -4.22 13.58 -5.65
CA MET A 24 -5.28 13.08 -6.52
C MET A 24 -4.70 12.17 -7.61
N PRO A 25 -5.46 11.18 -8.12
CA PRO A 25 -5.06 10.43 -9.30
C PRO A 25 -4.80 11.38 -10.48
N MET A 26 -3.71 11.12 -11.19
CA MET A 26 -3.32 11.89 -12.36
C MET A 26 -4.00 11.31 -13.60
N PHE A 27 -4.76 12.15 -14.30
CA PHE A 27 -5.48 11.82 -15.54
C PHE A 27 -4.77 12.40 -16.75
N ASP A 28 -5.04 11.85 -17.93
CA ASP A 28 -4.55 12.35 -19.24
C ASP A 28 -3.04 12.60 -19.32
N ILE A 29 -2.26 11.82 -18.57
CA ILE A 29 -0.81 11.93 -18.52
C ILE A 29 -0.21 11.51 -19.86
N ARG A 30 0.57 12.40 -20.47
CA ARG A 30 1.33 12.13 -21.70
C ARG A 30 2.82 11.86 -21.44
N ASP A 31 3.34 12.34 -20.32
CA ASP A 31 4.74 12.25 -19.95
C ASP A 31 4.92 11.55 -18.60
N ALA A 32 5.73 10.50 -18.56
CA ALA A 32 6.06 9.75 -17.37
C ALA A 32 6.88 10.57 -16.35
N ALA A 33 7.56 11.64 -16.77
CA ALA A 33 8.36 12.48 -15.88
C ALA A 33 7.52 13.11 -14.76
N GLY A 34 6.28 13.52 -15.07
CA GLY A 34 5.36 14.09 -14.06
C GLY A 34 5.02 13.09 -12.95
N ILE A 35 4.77 11.82 -13.31
CA ILE A 35 4.51 10.75 -12.34
C ILE A 35 5.74 10.51 -11.47
N LEU A 36 6.94 10.44 -12.08
CA LEU A 36 8.18 10.20 -11.35
C LEU A 36 8.49 11.31 -10.36
N LEU A 37 8.12 12.56 -10.66
CA LEU A 37 8.26 13.68 -9.73
C LEU A 37 7.42 13.45 -8.46
N GLU A 38 6.14 13.10 -8.61
CA GLU A 38 5.26 12.82 -7.48
C GLU A 38 5.70 11.59 -6.68
N VAL A 39 6.14 10.53 -7.35
CA VAL A 39 6.69 9.34 -6.70
C VAL A 39 7.91 9.70 -5.86
N ASN A 40 8.83 10.50 -6.40
CA ASN A 40 10.03 10.92 -5.67
C ASN A 40 9.68 11.86 -4.50
N ALA A 41 8.69 12.74 -4.66
CA ALA A 41 8.20 13.59 -3.58
C ALA A 41 7.58 12.76 -2.44
N CYS A 42 6.73 11.80 -2.77
CA CYS A 42 6.13 10.86 -1.81
C CYS A 42 7.21 10.06 -1.07
N ARG A 43 8.20 9.51 -1.78
CA ARG A 43 9.33 8.78 -1.18
C ARG A 43 10.15 9.64 -0.25
N LYS A 44 10.34 10.93 -0.56
CA LYS A 44 11.06 11.86 0.31
C LYS A 44 10.28 12.17 1.59
N ALA A 45 8.96 12.33 1.49
CA ALA A 45 8.10 12.59 2.64
C ALA A 45 7.92 11.34 3.54
N PHE A 46 7.83 10.15 2.93
CA PHE A 46 7.52 8.89 3.60
C PHE A 46 8.56 7.80 3.30
N ALA A 47 9.84 8.09 3.55
CA ALA A 47 10.96 7.22 3.17
C ALA A 47 10.88 5.80 3.78
N ASN A 48 10.34 5.69 4.99
CA ASN A 48 10.19 4.41 5.70
C ASN A 48 8.84 3.73 5.48
N HIS A 49 8.00 4.21 4.55
CA HIS A 49 6.68 3.62 4.27
C HIS A 49 6.74 2.75 3.02
N TYR A 50 5.78 1.83 2.91
CA TYR A 50 5.48 1.24 1.62
C TYR A 50 4.85 2.29 0.72
N VAL A 51 5.31 2.37 -0.53
CA VAL A 51 4.70 3.22 -1.55
C VAL A 51 4.40 2.34 -2.76
N ARG A 52 3.19 2.46 -3.31
CA ARG A 52 2.76 1.75 -4.51
C ARG A 52 2.26 2.72 -5.57
N ILE A 53 2.40 2.30 -6.82
CA ILE A 53 1.75 2.94 -7.96
C ILE A 53 0.60 2.05 -8.41
N ASN A 54 -0.56 2.65 -8.62
CA ASN A 54 -1.72 2.00 -9.21
C ASN A 54 -2.03 2.63 -10.56
N ALA A 55 -2.39 1.81 -11.54
CA ALA A 55 -2.92 2.26 -12.83
C ALA A 55 -4.36 1.75 -12.99
N PHE A 56 -5.30 2.67 -13.02
CA PHE A 56 -6.73 2.43 -13.19
C PHE A 56 -7.12 2.53 -14.66
N ASP A 57 -7.83 1.54 -15.15
CA ASP A 57 -8.36 1.52 -16.51
C ASP A 57 -9.87 1.72 -16.48
N SER A 58 -10.32 2.85 -17.05
CA SER A 58 -11.73 3.24 -17.14
C SER A 58 -12.46 2.68 -18.36
N THR A 59 -11.83 1.80 -19.15
CA THR A 59 -12.48 1.15 -20.28
C THR A 59 -13.70 0.36 -19.81
N LEU A 60 -14.83 0.56 -20.49
CA LEU A 60 -16.10 -0.11 -20.19
C LEU A 60 -15.91 -1.62 -20.07
N GLY A 61 -16.40 -2.22 -18.98
CA GLY A 61 -16.26 -3.65 -18.70
C GLY A 61 -14.97 -4.02 -17.97
N TRP A 62 -14.07 -3.06 -17.72
CA TRP A 62 -12.93 -3.25 -16.83
C TRP A 62 -13.07 -2.44 -15.53
N GLU A 63 -13.08 -1.12 -15.63
CA GLU A 63 -13.39 -0.17 -14.53
C GLU A 63 -12.66 -0.47 -13.20
N THR A 64 -11.41 -0.90 -13.29
CA THR A 64 -10.59 -1.31 -12.13
C THR A 64 -9.09 -1.13 -12.35
N ILE A 65 -8.30 -1.39 -11.30
CA ILE A 65 -6.84 -1.37 -11.34
C ILE A 65 -6.34 -2.48 -12.29
N ARG A 66 -5.57 -2.09 -13.31
CA ARG A 66 -4.92 -2.99 -14.25
C ARG A 66 -3.51 -3.37 -13.82
N LEU A 67 -2.86 -2.50 -13.06
CA LEU A 67 -1.49 -2.66 -12.60
C LEU A 67 -1.33 -2.05 -11.21
N SER A 68 -0.68 -2.79 -10.30
CA SER A 68 -0.29 -2.32 -8.98
C SER A 68 1.07 -2.90 -8.61
N PHE A 69 2.04 -2.05 -8.27
CA PHE A 69 3.38 -2.49 -7.87
C PHE A 69 4.02 -1.55 -6.86
N ILE A 70 4.93 -2.11 -6.06
CA ILE A 70 5.65 -1.40 -5.00
C ILE A 70 6.83 -0.63 -5.60
N VAL A 71 6.98 0.64 -5.20
CA VAL A 71 8.08 1.53 -5.60
C VAL A 71 8.92 2.02 -4.41
N ASN A 72 8.49 1.76 -3.18
CA ASN A 72 9.28 1.99 -1.97
C ASN A 72 8.94 0.97 -0.88
N ARG A 73 9.92 0.61 -0.05
CA ARG A 73 9.76 -0.28 1.10
C ARG A 73 10.55 0.29 2.29
N PRO A 74 10.10 0.04 3.53
CA PRO A 74 10.95 0.24 4.69
C PRO A 74 12.25 -0.57 4.57
N PRO A 75 13.38 -0.09 5.13
CA PRO A 75 14.67 -0.78 5.04
C PRO A 75 14.68 -2.12 5.78
N ASN A 76 13.86 -2.28 6.82
CA ASN A 76 13.70 -3.52 7.56
C ASN A 76 12.21 -3.81 7.77
N GLU A 77 11.75 -4.98 7.32
CA GLU A 77 10.38 -5.45 7.46
C GLU A 77 10.33 -6.65 8.44
N PRO A 78 9.79 -6.47 9.66
CA PRO A 78 9.73 -7.55 10.65
C PRO A 78 8.71 -8.65 10.31
N GLY A 79 7.74 -8.38 9.42
CA GLY A 79 6.73 -9.35 9.00
C GLY A 79 5.53 -9.43 9.94
N PHE A 80 4.99 -10.63 10.15
CA PHE A 80 3.68 -10.82 10.76
C PHE A 80 3.66 -11.88 11.87
N ARG A 81 2.88 -11.62 12.91
CA ARG A 81 2.45 -12.57 13.93
C ARG A 81 1.18 -13.29 13.47
N LEU A 82 1.14 -14.60 13.62
CA LEU A 82 -0.08 -15.41 13.41
C LEU A 82 -0.68 -15.83 14.75
N ILE A 83 -1.78 -15.18 15.12
CA ILE A 83 -2.54 -15.47 16.33
C ILE A 83 -3.51 -16.62 16.04
N ARG A 84 -3.55 -17.60 16.95
CA ARG A 84 -4.39 -18.80 16.85
C ARG A 84 -5.32 -18.84 18.06
N GLN A 85 -6.58 -18.49 17.86
CA GLN A 85 -7.60 -18.56 18.91
C GLN A 85 -8.36 -19.89 18.78
N GLU A 86 -8.36 -20.69 19.84
CA GLU A 86 -9.16 -21.92 19.91
C GLU A 86 -10.66 -21.59 19.89
N ALA A 87 -11.42 -22.36 19.11
CA ALA A 87 -12.87 -22.29 19.03
C ALA A 87 -13.48 -23.68 19.27
N ARG A 88 -14.81 -23.82 19.15
CA ARG A 88 -15.51 -25.09 19.41
C ARG A 88 -14.87 -26.26 18.65
N GLY A 89 -14.53 -27.32 19.37
CA GLY A 89 -13.90 -28.52 18.82
C GLY A 89 -12.42 -28.30 18.53
N ARG A 90 -11.97 -28.64 17.32
CA ARG A 90 -10.58 -28.42 16.86
C ARG A 90 -10.45 -27.24 15.90
N ASN A 91 -11.40 -26.31 15.95
CA ASN A 91 -11.41 -25.14 15.08
C ASN A 91 -10.45 -24.07 15.62
N ILE A 92 -9.72 -23.41 14.73
CA ILE A 92 -8.85 -22.27 15.05
C ILE A 92 -9.32 -21.06 14.25
N ARG A 93 -9.50 -19.92 14.94
CA ARG A 93 -9.69 -18.61 14.32
C ARG A 93 -8.34 -17.91 14.23
N TYR A 94 -7.99 -17.47 13.02
CA TYR A 94 -6.71 -16.86 12.73
C TYR A 94 -6.81 -15.35 12.66
N THR A 95 -5.85 -14.68 13.29
CA THR A 95 -5.61 -13.25 13.07
C THR A 95 -4.16 -13.08 12.63
N LEU A 96 -3.97 -12.40 11.50
CA LEU A 96 -2.66 -11.97 11.03
C LEU A 96 -2.43 -10.54 11.52
N GLN A 97 -1.35 -10.30 12.25
CA GLN A 97 -1.02 -8.98 12.79
C GLN A 97 0.39 -8.60 12.37
N PRO A 98 0.61 -7.47 11.65
CA PRO A 98 1.96 -7.03 11.33
C PRO A 98 2.68 -6.55 12.58
N TYR A 99 3.95 -6.95 12.78
CA TYR A 99 4.73 -6.52 13.95
C TYR A 99 4.91 -4.99 14.01
N ALA A 100 4.97 -4.32 12.86
CA ALA A 100 5.06 -2.87 12.79
C ALA A 100 3.86 -2.16 13.46
N THR A 101 2.68 -2.79 13.47
CA THR A 101 1.45 -2.20 14.03
C THR A 101 1.34 -2.29 15.56
N ASP A 102 2.31 -2.93 16.23
CA ASP A 102 2.45 -2.83 17.69
C ASP A 102 2.84 -1.38 18.11
N LYS A 103 3.32 -0.56 17.16
CA LYS A 103 3.58 0.88 17.32
C LYS A 103 2.47 1.74 16.66
N PRO A 104 2.21 2.96 17.16
CA PRO A 104 1.26 3.89 16.53
C PRO A 104 1.72 4.31 15.13
N LYS A 105 0.76 4.76 14.31
CA LYS A 105 1.03 5.27 12.95
C LYS A 105 2.08 6.39 12.99
N GLY A 106 3.03 6.36 12.06
CA GLY A 106 4.14 7.32 11.99
C GLY A 106 5.36 6.99 12.84
N GLU A 107 5.23 6.14 13.87
CA GLU A 107 6.36 5.59 14.64
C GLU A 107 6.75 4.18 14.19
N ARG A 108 6.14 3.69 13.11
CA ARG A 108 6.42 2.39 12.50
C ARG A 108 7.64 2.50 11.59
N TYR A 109 8.48 1.46 11.56
CA TYR A 109 9.71 1.39 10.76
C TYR A 109 10.73 2.51 11.01
N SER A 110 10.58 3.26 12.11
CA SER A 110 11.57 4.18 12.67
C SER A 110 12.55 3.47 13.59
#